data_AF-A0A2E8G8L8-F1
#
_entry.id   AF-A0A2E8G8L8-F1
#
_cell.length_a   1.000
_cell.length_b   1.000
_cell.length_c   1.000
_cell.angle_alpha   90.00
_cell.angle_beta   90.00
_cell.angle_gamma   90.00
#
_symmetry.space_group_name_H-M   'P 1'
#
loop_
_entity.id
_entity.type
_entity.pdbx_description
1 polymer ?
#
loop_
_entity_poly.entity_id
_entity_poly.type
_entity_poly.pdbx_seq_one_letter_code
_entity_poly.pdbx_strand_id
1 'polypeptide(L)'
;KFGLSAPQLMAAIEHCRAAGRLDCVKLLHFHLGSQVANIQDIKAGMREAARYYTEMRALGAAVETVDVGGGLGVDYEGTHSRSYCSMNYGVADYARHIVQTLQQQCAEHGAPEPNIISESGRALTAHHAVLLVNITDQEQMAPVAVEAPAADEAAELLQLWELQQVLSGEPGNLLERFSEVTGAWQDIHQRYIAGELGLAARARGEQLYINCLLALRGRLNPLRKQQRELLDSLNETLADKLFVNFSVFQSVPDVWGINQVFPVLPLSGLDKPATRRAVIQDITCDSDGRIDQFVDGEGVEATLPLPEQLNGHLGIFMVGAYQEILGDMHNLFGDTDSVDVDVDDNGNIVLDHAIHGDTVSSVLRYVNYDTDKLLASLEQHCRQAHLNDAEQEGFIALVREGLAGYTYLE
;
A
#
# COMPACT_ATOMS: atom_id res chain seq x y z
N LYS A 1 -2.95 25.72 8.09
CA LYS A 1 -1.87 26.23 7.20
C LYS A 1 -2.28 27.57 6.57
N PHE A 2 -3.46 27.64 5.98
CA PHE A 2 -4.05 28.88 5.45
C PHE A 2 -5.46 29.09 6.03
N GLY A 3 -6.00 30.30 5.87
CA GLY A 3 -7.30 30.69 6.39
C GLY A 3 -7.25 32.03 7.13
N LEU A 4 -8.34 32.79 7.07
CA LEU A 4 -8.50 34.01 7.85
C LEU A 4 -9.27 33.67 9.13
N SER A 5 -8.73 34.07 10.28
CA SER A 5 -9.50 34.08 11.52
C SER A 5 -10.66 35.08 11.43
N ALA A 6 -11.68 34.95 12.28
CA ALA A 6 -12.82 35.88 12.27
C ALA A 6 -12.42 37.37 12.34
N PRO A 7 -11.45 37.81 13.17
CA PRO A 7 -10.98 39.20 13.16
C PRO A 7 -10.30 39.61 11.84
N GLN A 8 -9.53 38.71 11.23
CA GLN A 8 -8.87 38.98 9.94
C GLN A 8 -9.89 39.04 8.81
N LEU A 9 -10.92 38.18 8.82
CA LEU A 9 -12.03 38.22 7.88
C LEU A 9 -12.79 39.55 7.99
N MET A 10 -13.09 40.00 9.21
CA MET A 10 -13.69 41.32 9.44
C MET A 10 -12.80 42.44 8.91
N ALA A 11 -11.50 42.42 9.19
CA ALA A 11 -10.57 43.41 8.66
C ALA A 11 -10.52 43.41 7.12
N ALA A 12 -10.58 42.23 6.49
CA ALA A 12 -10.62 42.10 5.02
C ALA A 12 -11.92 42.67 4.43
N ILE A 13 -13.06 42.41 5.07
CA ILE A 13 -14.35 42.99 4.68
C ILE A 13 -14.32 44.52 4.82
N GLU A 14 -13.83 45.06 5.93
CA GLU A 14 -13.70 46.51 6.13
C GLU A 14 -12.76 47.14 5.09
N HIS A 15 -11.65 46.47 4.77
CA HIS A 15 -10.73 46.92 3.73
C HIS A 15 -11.41 47.02 2.36
N CYS A 16 -12.16 45.98 1.97
CA CYS A 16 -12.93 45.97 0.72
C CYS A 16 -14.05 47.02 0.74
N ARG A 17 -14.70 47.23 1.89
CA ARG A 17 -15.75 48.24 2.06
C ARG A 17 -15.19 49.65 1.89
N ALA A 18 -14.07 49.96 2.53
CA ALA A 18 -13.40 51.26 2.42
C ALA A 18 -12.95 51.55 0.97
N ALA A 19 -12.57 50.52 0.22
CA ALA A 19 -12.23 50.63 -1.20
C ALA A 19 -13.45 50.69 -2.15
N GLY A 20 -14.68 50.49 -1.65
CA GLY A 20 -15.87 50.34 -2.49
C GLY A 20 -15.78 49.15 -3.45
N ARG A 21 -15.32 48.00 -2.93
CA ARG A 21 -15.06 46.74 -3.67
C ARG A 21 -15.63 45.50 -2.98
N LEU A 22 -16.66 45.64 -2.13
CA LEU A 22 -17.32 44.48 -1.50
C LEU A 22 -17.99 43.54 -2.52
N ASP A 23 -18.34 44.07 -3.69
CA ASP A 23 -18.84 43.31 -4.83
C ASP A 23 -17.81 42.33 -5.40
N CYS A 24 -16.51 42.55 -5.16
CA CYS A 24 -15.45 41.63 -5.58
C CYS A 24 -15.31 40.40 -4.66
N VAL A 25 -15.89 40.42 -3.45
CA VAL A 25 -15.84 39.29 -2.51
C VAL A 25 -16.95 38.29 -2.90
N LYS A 26 -16.64 37.43 -3.87
CA LYS A 26 -17.61 36.52 -4.51
C LYS A 26 -17.64 35.10 -3.97
N LEU A 27 -16.57 34.66 -3.32
CA LEU A 27 -16.38 33.25 -2.96
C LEU A 27 -15.94 33.12 -1.50
N LEU A 28 -16.61 32.21 -0.78
CA LEU A 28 -16.18 31.72 0.53
C LEU A 28 -15.61 30.32 0.33
N HIS A 29 -14.38 30.10 0.77
CA HIS A 29 -13.70 28.81 0.69
C HIS A 29 -13.38 28.29 2.08
N PHE A 30 -13.53 26.98 2.28
CA PHE A 30 -12.96 26.25 3.41
C PHE A 30 -12.53 24.85 2.96
N HIS A 31 -11.56 24.27 3.66
CA HIS A 31 -11.09 22.92 3.36
C HIS A 31 -10.82 22.16 4.66
N LEU A 32 -11.49 21.01 4.83
CA LEU A 32 -11.39 20.18 6.04
C LEU A 32 -10.16 19.26 6.05
N GLY A 33 -9.49 19.12 4.91
CA GLY A 33 -8.43 18.13 4.68
C GLY A 33 -8.87 17.07 3.67
N SER A 34 -7.93 16.23 3.23
CA SER A 34 -8.19 15.06 2.38
C SER A 34 -8.65 13.87 3.23
N GLN A 35 -9.42 12.95 2.64
CA GLN A 35 -9.86 11.70 3.27
C GLN A 35 -10.58 11.91 4.61
N VAL A 36 -11.68 12.69 4.63
CA VAL A 36 -12.47 12.85 5.86
C VAL A 36 -13.33 11.60 6.06
N ALA A 37 -12.93 10.70 6.96
CA ALA A 37 -13.58 9.40 7.15
C ALA A 37 -14.98 9.45 7.78
N ASN A 38 -15.30 10.53 8.51
CA ASN A 38 -16.53 10.64 9.30
C ASN A 38 -17.42 11.79 8.86
N ILE A 39 -18.65 11.45 8.46
CA ILE A 39 -19.65 12.42 8.00
C ILE A 39 -20.03 13.49 9.04
N GLN A 40 -19.85 13.20 10.33
CA GLN A 40 -20.16 14.19 11.37
C GLN A 40 -19.19 15.37 11.36
N ASP A 41 -17.94 15.15 10.95
CA ASP A 41 -16.94 16.21 10.86
C ASP A 41 -17.24 17.14 9.66
N ILE A 42 -17.68 16.57 8.54
CA ILE A 42 -18.21 17.31 7.40
C ILE A 42 -19.43 18.14 7.81
N LYS A 43 -20.38 17.56 8.55
CA LYS A 43 -21.56 18.29 9.05
C LYS A 43 -21.18 19.44 9.96
N ALA A 44 -20.22 19.24 10.87
CA ALA A 44 -19.77 20.27 11.78
C ALA A 44 -19.12 21.43 11.02
N GLY A 45 -18.18 21.14 10.13
CA GLY A 45 -17.50 22.14 9.30
C GLY A 45 -18.47 22.90 8.39
N MET A 46 -19.41 22.19 7.76
CA MET A 46 -20.41 22.81 6.89
C MET A 46 -21.37 23.73 7.65
N ARG A 47 -21.77 23.38 8.88
CA ARG A 47 -22.62 24.27 9.71
C ARG A 47 -21.91 25.58 10.02
N GLU A 48 -20.62 25.52 10.35
CA GLU A 48 -19.81 26.70 10.60
C GLU A 48 -19.63 27.54 9.33
N ALA A 49 -19.25 26.92 8.22
CA ALA A 49 -19.06 27.62 6.94
C ALA A 49 -20.36 28.26 6.41
N ALA A 50 -21.50 27.57 6.54
CA ALA A 50 -22.80 28.11 6.18
C ALA A 50 -23.16 29.35 7.03
N ARG A 51 -22.76 29.37 8.32
CA ARG A 51 -22.92 30.56 9.15
C ARG A 51 -22.05 31.72 8.66
N TYR A 52 -20.78 31.47 8.36
CA TYR A 52 -19.89 32.48 7.77
C TYR A 52 -20.47 33.07 6.48
N TYR A 53 -21.02 32.23 5.59
CA TYR A 53 -21.69 32.69 4.37
C TYR A 53 -22.79 33.71 4.68
N THR A 54 -23.72 33.38 5.58
CA THR A 54 -24.83 34.27 5.93
C THR A 54 -24.36 35.58 6.60
N GLU A 55 -23.35 35.52 7.47
CA GLU A 55 -22.79 36.71 8.12
C GLU A 55 -22.07 37.63 7.11
N MET A 56 -21.27 37.07 6.20
CA MET A 56 -20.61 37.84 5.15
C MET A 56 -21.62 38.54 4.23
N ARG A 57 -22.70 37.84 3.85
CA ARG A 57 -23.83 38.42 3.10
C ARG A 57 -24.49 39.55 3.87
N ALA A 58 -24.76 39.37 5.17
CA ALA A 58 -25.35 40.40 6.03
C ALA A 58 -24.45 41.65 6.16
N LEU A 59 -23.13 41.46 6.10
CA LEU A 59 -22.15 42.55 6.06
C LEU A 59 -22.04 43.26 4.69
N GLY A 60 -22.80 42.80 3.69
CA GLY A 60 -22.87 43.41 2.35
C GLY A 60 -21.87 42.86 1.34
N ALA A 61 -21.14 41.79 1.67
CA ALA A 61 -20.29 41.11 0.69
C ALA A 61 -21.16 40.36 -0.34
N ALA A 62 -20.78 40.41 -1.61
CA ALA A 62 -21.52 39.78 -2.69
C ALA A 62 -21.12 38.30 -2.87
N VAL A 63 -20.99 37.56 -1.77
CA VAL A 63 -20.65 36.13 -1.85
C VAL A 63 -21.78 35.42 -2.59
N GLU A 64 -21.42 34.71 -3.65
CA GLU A 64 -22.33 34.01 -4.56
C GLU A 64 -21.99 32.52 -4.63
N THR A 65 -20.79 32.13 -4.21
CA THR A 65 -20.30 30.76 -4.26
C THR A 65 -19.71 30.36 -2.91
N VAL A 66 -20.09 29.17 -2.44
CA VAL A 66 -19.44 28.49 -1.32
C VAL A 66 -18.70 27.30 -1.88
N ASP A 67 -17.38 27.35 -1.75
CA ASP A 67 -16.48 26.26 -2.08
C ASP A 67 -16.18 25.47 -0.81
N VAL A 68 -16.61 24.21 -0.79
CA VAL A 68 -16.44 23.31 0.35
C VAL A 68 -15.08 22.62 0.36
N GLY A 69 -14.24 22.90 -0.64
CA GLY A 69 -12.94 22.28 -0.85
C GLY A 69 -13.04 20.78 -1.09
N GLY A 70 -11.92 20.08 -0.88
CA GLY A 70 -11.89 18.61 -0.89
C GLY A 70 -12.40 17.97 0.41
N GLY A 71 -12.12 16.68 0.56
CA GLY A 71 -12.40 15.92 1.79
C GLY A 71 -13.44 14.82 1.66
N LEU A 72 -14.17 14.77 0.53
CA LEU A 72 -14.92 13.58 0.14
C LEU A 72 -13.95 12.39 0.11
N GLY A 73 -14.19 11.42 1.00
CA GLY A 73 -13.35 10.24 1.16
C GLY A 73 -13.53 9.24 0.03
N VAL A 74 -12.64 8.26 0.03
CA VAL A 74 -12.72 7.05 -0.79
C VAL A 74 -12.59 5.84 0.14
N ASP A 75 -13.41 4.83 -0.07
CA ASP A 75 -13.38 3.60 0.74
C ASP A 75 -12.37 2.60 0.15
N TYR A 76 -11.10 2.70 0.56
CA TYR A 76 -10.05 1.80 0.09
C TYR A 76 -10.13 0.41 0.72
N GLU A 77 -10.75 0.30 1.90
CA GLU A 77 -10.90 -0.96 2.63
C GLU A 77 -12.17 -1.73 2.25
N GLY A 78 -13.17 -1.05 1.68
CA GLY A 78 -14.49 -1.63 1.41
C GLY A 78 -15.34 -1.89 2.66
N THR A 79 -14.90 -1.41 3.83
CA THR A 79 -15.55 -1.65 5.13
C THR A 79 -16.67 -0.66 5.45
N HIS A 80 -16.80 0.41 4.66
CA HIS A 80 -17.74 1.52 4.88
C HIS A 80 -17.75 2.01 6.34
N SER A 81 -16.54 2.18 6.90
CA SER A 81 -16.31 2.41 8.32
C SER A 81 -15.69 3.79 8.59
N ARG A 82 -15.39 4.09 9.85
CA ARG A 82 -14.64 5.31 10.23
C ARG A 82 -13.13 5.10 10.27
N SER A 83 -12.65 4.00 9.70
CA SER A 83 -11.22 3.74 9.59
C SER A 83 -10.52 4.81 8.75
N TYR A 84 -9.22 4.94 8.95
CA TYR A 84 -8.40 5.97 8.31
C TYR A 84 -8.42 5.86 6.77
N CYS A 85 -8.38 4.64 6.23
CA CYS A 85 -8.42 4.37 4.80
C CYS A 85 -9.86 4.06 4.28
N SER A 86 -10.89 4.37 5.08
CA SER A 86 -12.30 4.16 4.74
C SER A 86 -13.13 5.44 4.94
N MET A 87 -14.44 5.35 4.71
CA MET A 87 -15.40 6.39 5.04
C MET A 87 -16.78 5.82 5.40
N ASN A 88 -17.48 6.46 6.34
CA ASN A 88 -18.75 5.96 6.87
C ASN A 88 -20.00 6.54 6.16
N TYR A 89 -19.84 7.01 4.94
CA TYR A 89 -20.88 7.68 4.16
C TYR A 89 -20.66 7.48 2.65
N GLY A 90 -21.74 7.58 1.87
CA GLY A 90 -21.65 7.61 0.41
C GLY A 90 -21.62 9.02 -0.16
N VAL A 91 -21.31 9.14 -1.45
CA VAL A 91 -21.33 10.40 -2.20
C VAL A 91 -22.68 11.12 -2.09
N ALA A 92 -23.78 10.36 -2.13
CA ALA A 92 -25.12 10.94 -1.99
C ALA A 92 -25.37 11.55 -0.59
N ASP A 93 -24.83 10.95 0.47
CA ASP A 93 -24.96 11.49 1.83
C ASP A 93 -24.12 12.74 2.02
N TYR A 94 -22.90 12.73 1.48
CA TYR A 94 -22.01 13.90 1.42
C TYR A 94 -22.71 15.09 0.74
N ALA A 95 -23.17 14.88 -0.50
CA ALA A 95 -23.85 15.91 -1.28
C ALA A 95 -25.13 16.41 -0.58
N ARG A 96 -25.96 15.49 -0.08
CA ARG A 96 -27.20 15.84 0.63
C ARG A 96 -26.91 16.72 1.85
N HIS A 97 -25.88 16.39 2.63
CA HIS A 97 -25.56 17.14 3.85
C HIS A 97 -25.03 18.55 3.56
N ILE A 98 -24.21 18.72 2.53
CA ILE A 98 -23.76 20.05 2.09
C ILE A 98 -24.95 20.91 1.66
N VAL A 99 -25.76 20.39 0.74
CA VAL A 99 -26.91 21.12 0.16
C VAL A 99 -27.92 21.47 1.25
N GLN A 100 -28.32 20.52 2.09
CA GLN A 100 -29.32 20.74 3.13
C GLN A 100 -28.86 21.75 4.19
N THR A 101 -27.58 21.71 4.58
CA THR A 101 -27.05 22.63 5.60
C THR A 101 -27.05 24.06 5.09
N LEU A 102 -26.62 24.28 3.83
CA LEU A 102 -26.67 25.60 3.21
C LEU A 102 -28.10 26.09 3.03
N GLN A 103 -28.98 25.26 2.49
CA GLN A 103 -30.39 25.60 2.30
C GLN A 103 -31.07 26.01 3.60
N GLN A 104 -30.87 25.24 4.67
CA GLN A 104 -31.45 25.56 5.98
C GLN A 104 -30.93 26.89 6.51
N GLN A 105 -29.61 27.12 6.48
CA GLN A 105 -29.03 28.38 6.95
C GLN A 105 -29.49 29.59 6.11
N CYS A 106 -29.64 29.43 4.80
CA CYS A 106 -30.16 30.46 3.91
C CYS A 106 -31.61 30.81 4.23
N ALA A 107 -32.48 29.79 4.40
CA ALA A 107 -33.88 29.97 4.75
C ALA A 107 -34.08 30.66 6.10
N GLU A 108 -33.30 30.28 7.12
CA GLU A 108 -33.35 30.88 8.46
C GLU A 108 -32.99 32.38 8.48
N HIS A 109 -32.10 32.82 7.58
CA HIS A 109 -31.58 34.18 7.54
C HIS A 109 -32.11 35.02 6.38
N GLY A 110 -33.01 34.47 5.55
CA GLY A 110 -33.51 35.14 4.34
C GLY A 110 -32.40 35.46 3.33
N ALA A 111 -31.31 34.70 3.34
CA ALA A 111 -30.22 34.82 2.38
C ALA A 111 -30.51 34.00 1.11
N PRO A 112 -30.01 34.40 -0.08
CA PRO A 112 -30.12 33.57 -1.27
C PRO A 112 -29.26 32.30 -1.12
N GLU A 113 -29.68 31.21 -1.77
CA GLU A 113 -28.86 29.99 -1.87
C GLU A 113 -27.65 30.27 -2.80
N PRO A 114 -26.40 29.95 -2.38
CA PRO A 114 -25.22 30.16 -3.20
C PRO A 114 -25.01 29.02 -4.21
N ASN A 115 -24.18 29.26 -5.22
CA ASN A 115 -23.54 28.19 -5.98
C ASN A 115 -22.63 27.36 -5.06
N ILE A 116 -22.47 26.08 -5.37
CA ILE A 116 -21.65 25.16 -4.58
C ILE A 116 -20.53 24.61 -5.46
N ILE A 117 -19.30 24.66 -4.96
CA ILE A 117 -18.13 24.00 -5.55
C ILE A 117 -17.62 22.97 -4.56
N SER A 118 -17.18 21.80 -5.05
CA SER A 118 -16.36 20.86 -4.28
C SER A 118 -15.09 20.51 -5.07
N GLU A 119 -13.97 20.42 -4.36
CA GLU A 119 -12.65 20.12 -4.93
C GLU A 119 -12.28 18.64 -4.65
N SER A 120 -13.19 17.73 -5.01
CA SER A 120 -13.14 16.31 -4.64
C SER A 120 -12.15 15.49 -5.48
N GLY A 121 -10.89 15.93 -5.59
CA GLY A 121 -9.87 15.34 -6.47
C GLY A 121 -9.65 13.84 -6.25
N ARG A 122 -9.34 13.41 -5.01
CA ARG A 122 -9.15 11.99 -4.66
C ARG A 122 -10.33 11.12 -5.07
N ALA A 123 -11.56 11.60 -4.86
CA ALA A 123 -12.77 10.87 -5.20
C ALA A 123 -12.97 10.70 -6.71
N LEU A 124 -12.47 11.64 -7.52
CA LEU A 124 -12.50 11.55 -8.98
C LEU A 124 -11.44 10.58 -9.52
N THR A 125 -10.23 10.60 -8.95
CA THR A 125 -9.08 9.93 -9.57
C THR A 125 -8.67 8.62 -8.89
N ALA A 126 -9.13 8.29 -7.68
CA ALA A 126 -8.61 7.08 -6.99
C ALA A 126 -8.72 5.80 -7.84
N HIS A 127 -9.89 5.54 -8.45
CA HIS A 127 -10.19 4.25 -9.08
C HIS A 127 -9.68 4.08 -10.52
N HIS A 128 -9.25 5.15 -11.19
CA HIS A 128 -9.01 5.11 -12.63
C HIS A 128 -7.71 4.38 -13.04
N ALA A 129 -6.78 4.20 -12.11
CA ALA A 129 -5.49 3.57 -12.36
C ALA A 129 -5.31 2.29 -11.54
N VAL A 130 -4.65 1.30 -12.16
CA VAL A 130 -4.27 0.03 -11.57
C VAL A 130 -2.81 -0.22 -11.90
N LEU A 131 -1.99 -0.50 -10.90
CA LEU A 131 -0.61 -0.91 -11.09
C LEU A 131 -0.56 -2.43 -11.26
N LEU A 132 -0.08 -2.88 -12.42
CA LEU A 132 0.09 -4.29 -12.74
C LEU A 132 1.53 -4.69 -12.53
N VAL A 133 1.75 -5.76 -11.76
CA VAL A 133 3.10 -6.20 -11.36
C VAL A 133 3.22 -7.72 -11.45
N ASN A 134 4.42 -8.21 -11.69
CA ASN A 134 4.74 -9.63 -11.66
C ASN A 134 5.51 -10.02 -10.40
N ILE A 135 5.32 -11.26 -9.96
CA ILE A 135 6.06 -11.90 -8.87
C ILE A 135 7.36 -12.45 -9.48
N THR A 136 8.52 -12.00 -9.01
CA THR A 136 9.84 -12.44 -9.48
C THR A 136 10.30 -13.70 -8.76
N ASP A 137 10.04 -13.76 -7.46
CA ASP A 137 10.41 -14.90 -6.63
C ASP A 137 9.42 -15.07 -5.47
N GLN A 138 9.42 -16.26 -4.88
CA GLN A 138 8.57 -16.59 -3.75
C GLN A 138 9.27 -17.50 -2.74
N GLU A 139 9.35 -17.04 -1.49
CA GLU A 139 9.69 -17.90 -0.36
C GLU A 139 8.41 -18.52 0.22
N GLN A 140 8.26 -19.83 0.04
CA GLN A 140 7.10 -20.56 0.51
C GLN A 140 7.38 -21.28 1.83
N MET A 141 6.46 -21.12 2.79
CA MET A 141 6.47 -21.90 4.03
C MET A 141 5.73 -23.22 3.81
N ALA A 142 6.49 -24.30 3.57
CA ALA A 142 5.95 -25.64 3.34
C ALA A 142 6.53 -26.67 4.33
N PRO A 143 5.78 -27.72 4.69
CA PRO A 143 6.32 -28.78 5.51
C PRO A 143 7.49 -29.48 4.81
N VAL A 144 8.59 -29.67 5.53
CA VAL A 144 9.77 -30.36 5.01
C VAL A 144 9.96 -31.70 5.72
N ALA A 145 10.43 -32.71 4.98
CA ALA A 145 10.79 -33.99 5.57
C ALA A 145 12.06 -33.82 6.41
N VAL A 146 11.96 -34.11 7.70
CA VAL A 146 13.09 -34.11 8.63
C VAL A 146 13.32 -35.56 9.09
N GLU A 147 14.57 -35.98 9.22
CA GLU A 147 14.88 -37.30 9.78
C GLU A 147 14.54 -37.32 11.29
N ALA A 148 14.27 -38.49 11.86
CA ALA A 148 14.05 -38.63 13.30
C ALA A 148 15.35 -38.37 14.08
N PRO A 149 15.37 -37.50 15.10
CA PRO A 149 16.57 -37.30 15.91
C PRO A 149 16.97 -38.58 16.63
N ALA A 150 18.28 -38.83 16.73
CA ALA A 150 18.81 -39.92 17.54
C ALA A 150 18.64 -39.61 19.04
N ALA A 151 18.60 -40.66 19.86
CA ALA A 151 18.31 -40.53 21.29
C ALA A 151 19.38 -39.75 22.09
N ASP A 152 20.57 -39.58 21.52
CA ASP A 152 21.70 -38.84 22.08
C ASP A 152 21.83 -37.41 21.53
N GLU A 153 20.97 -37.01 20.59
CA GLU A 153 20.88 -35.62 20.14
C GLU A 153 20.21 -34.72 21.20
N ALA A 154 20.16 -33.41 20.92
CA ALA A 154 19.58 -32.43 21.83
C ALA A 154 18.13 -32.78 22.19
N ALA A 155 17.80 -32.73 23.48
CA ALA A 155 16.47 -33.09 24.00
C ALA A 155 15.35 -32.27 23.35
N GLU A 156 15.63 -31.02 23.00
CA GLU A 156 14.71 -30.09 22.36
C GLU A 156 14.40 -30.51 20.91
N LEU A 157 15.35 -31.14 20.21
CA LEU A 157 15.09 -31.72 18.88
C LEU A 157 14.16 -32.93 18.97
N LEU A 158 14.41 -33.81 19.95
CA LEU A 158 13.53 -34.95 20.24
C LEU A 158 12.13 -34.47 20.62
N GLN A 159 12.04 -33.43 21.46
CA GLN A 159 10.77 -32.83 21.85
C GLN A 159 10.01 -32.24 20.66
N LEU A 160 10.66 -31.45 19.79
CA LEU A 160 10.02 -30.90 18.60
C LEU A 160 9.56 -32.01 17.63
N TRP A 161 10.37 -33.07 17.48
CA TRP A 161 10.00 -34.24 16.69
C TRP A 161 8.75 -34.93 17.24
N GLU A 162 8.71 -35.20 18.55
CA GLU A 162 7.55 -35.81 19.20
C GLU A 162 6.29 -34.93 19.09
N LEU A 163 6.43 -33.62 19.29
CA LEU A 163 5.34 -32.65 19.13
C LEU A 163 4.78 -32.64 17.71
N GLN A 164 5.64 -32.69 16.68
CA GLN A 164 5.21 -32.79 15.28
C GLN A 164 4.34 -34.05 15.05
N GLN A 165 4.75 -35.19 15.60
CA GLN A 165 4.01 -36.46 15.46
C GLN A 165 2.65 -36.40 16.19
N VAL A 166 2.61 -35.84 17.40
CA VAL A 166 1.37 -35.68 18.16
C VAL A 166 0.41 -34.71 17.47
N LEU A 167 0.92 -33.60 16.94
CA LEU A 167 0.13 -32.60 16.19
C LEU A 167 -0.47 -33.18 14.91
N SER A 168 0.10 -34.26 14.37
CA SER A 168 -0.42 -34.98 13.20
C SER A 168 -1.55 -35.97 13.56
N GLY A 169 -1.80 -36.26 14.84
CA GLY A 169 -2.73 -37.31 15.29
C GLY A 169 -3.87 -36.84 16.19
N GLU A 170 -3.60 -36.59 17.48
CA GLU A 170 -4.65 -36.52 18.52
C GLU A 170 -5.24 -35.12 18.76
N PRO A 171 -6.54 -35.00 19.12
CA PRO A 171 -7.11 -33.74 19.62
C PRO A 171 -6.53 -33.40 21.00
N GLY A 172 -5.73 -32.33 21.06
CA GLY A 172 -5.12 -31.83 22.29
C GLY A 172 -5.37 -30.34 22.51
N ASN A 173 -4.85 -29.82 23.62
CA ASN A 173 -4.84 -28.38 23.89
C ASN A 173 -3.83 -27.67 22.96
N LEU A 174 -4.30 -27.21 21.80
CA LEU A 174 -3.43 -26.60 20.77
C LEU A 174 -2.64 -25.38 21.27
N LEU A 175 -3.20 -24.61 22.23
CA LEU A 175 -2.52 -23.45 22.79
C LEU A 175 -1.33 -23.86 23.67
N GLU A 176 -1.49 -24.92 24.46
CA GLU A 176 -0.41 -25.50 25.25
C GLU A 176 0.67 -26.12 24.36
N ARG A 177 0.26 -26.82 23.29
CA ARG A 177 1.20 -27.34 22.28
C ARG A 177 2.00 -26.23 21.61
N PHE A 178 1.37 -25.11 21.27
CA PHE A 178 2.07 -23.95 20.72
C PHE A 178 3.12 -23.40 21.70
N SER A 179 2.79 -23.31 23.00
CA SER A 179 3.74 -22.90 24.04
C SER A 179 4.91 -23.88 24.17
N GLU A 180 4.66 -25.19 24.14
CA GLU A 180 5.70 -26.23 24.17
C GLU A 180 6.64 -26.14 22.96
N VAL A 181 6.08 -26.00 21.75
CA VAL A 181 6.83 -25.84 20.50
C VAL A 181 7.71 -24.58 20.55
N THR A 182 7.14 -23.47 21.00
CA THR A 182 7.86 -22.19 21.11
C THR A 182 8.96 -22.24 22.15
N GLY A 183 8.71 -22.88 23.30
CA GLY A 183 9.72 -23.07 24.35
C GLY A 183 10.91 -23.89 23.86
N ALA A 184 10.67 -25.03 23.22
CA ALA A 184 11.74 -25.87 22.68
C ALA A 184 12.57 -25.14 21.60
N TRP A 185 11.93 -24.35 20.74
CA TRP A 185 12.64 -23.52 19.76
C TRP A 185 13.50 -22.42 20.41
N GLN A 186 12.98 -21.75 21.45
CA GLN A 186 13.73 -20.76 22.21
C GLN A 186 14.96 -21.38 22.88
N ASP A 187 14.83 -22.57 23.46
CA ASP A 187 15.94 -23.29 24.09
C ASP A 187 17.02 -23.67 23.06
N ILE A 188 16.64 -24.19 21.87
CA ILE A 188 17.58 -24.43 20.76
C ILE A 188 18.33 -23.14 20.38
N HIS A 189 17.60 -22.02 20.26
CA HIS A 189 18.19 -20.75 19.90
C HIS A 189 19.20 -20.25 20.94
N GLN A 190 18.84 -20.31 22.23
CA GLN A 190 19.73 -19.90 23.33
C GLN A 190 20.98 -20.77 23.40
N ARG A 191 20.83 -22.08 23.27
CA ARG A 191 21.95 -23.03 23.28
C ARG A 191 22.86 -22.87 22.07
N TYR A 192 22.31 -22.54 20.89
CA TYR A 192 23.11 -22.17 19.73
C TYR A 192 23.93 -20.89 19.99
N ILE A 193 23.33 -19.84 20.55
CA ILE A 193 24.04 -18.59 20.91
C ILE A 193 25.15 -18.86 21.94
N ALA A 194 24.90 -19.75 22.89
CA ALA A 194 25.87 -20.20 23.89
C ALA A 194 27.00 -21.08 23.31
N GLY A 195 26.91 -21.49 22.04
CA GLY A 195 27.89 -22.35 21.38
C GLY A 195 27.76 -23.84 21.73
N GLU A 196 26.66 -24.24 22.37
CA GLU A 196 26.39 -25.64 22.77
C GLU A 196 25.82 -26.48 21.62
N LEU A 197 25.16 -25.84 20.65
CA LEU A 197 24.60 -26.47 19.45
C LEU A 197 25.25 -25.93 18.20
N GLY A 198 25.54 -26.83 17.25
CA GLY A 198 26.03 -26.46 15.92
C GLY A 198 24.92 -26.01 14.97
N LEU A 199 25.31 -25.44 13.83
CA LEU A 199 24.39 -24.96 12.81
C LEU A 199 23.45 -26.05 12.27
N ALA A 200 23.93 -27.29 12.13
CA ALA A 200 23.10 -28.41 11.67
C ALA A 200 21.94 -28.71 12.64
N ALA A 201 22.20 -28.71 13.95
CA ALA A 201 21.16 -28.90 14.97
C ALA A 201 20.17 -27.73 14.98
N ARG A 202 20.66 -26.49 14.85
CA ARG A 202 19.80 -25.30 14.74
C ARG A 202 18.89 -25.37 13.50
N ALA A 203 19.45 -25.68 12.34
CA ALA A 203 18.69 -25.77 11.09
C ALA A 203 17.61 -26.86 11.15
N ARG A 204 17.93 -28.03 11.72
CA ARG A 204 16.96 -29.11 11.93
C ARG A 204 15.86 -28.72 12.91
N GLY A 205 16.23 -28.04 13.99
CA GLY A 205 15.26 -27.49 14.97
C GLY A 205 14.31 -26.48 14.33
N GLU A 206 14.82 -25.60 13.47
CA GLU A 206 14.02 -24.62 12.73
C GLU A 206 13.02 -25.30 11.79
N GLN A 207 13.45 -26.31 11.05
CA GLN A 207 12.57 -27.10 10.18
C GLN A 207 11.45 -27.79 10.97
N LEU A 208 11.76 -28.43 12.10
CA LEU A 208 10.75 -29.06 12.97
C LEU A 208 9.81 -28.04 13.59
N TYR A 209 10.33 -26.87 14.00
CA TYR A 209 9.54 -25.77 14.52
C TYR A 209 8.51 -25.28 13.48
N ILE A 210 8.94 -24.99 12.25
CA ILE A 210 8.06 -24.57 11.17
C ILE A 210 7.01 -25.66 10.83
N ASN A 211 7.42 -26.93 10.76
CA ASN A 211 6.48 -28.05 10.57
C ASN A 211 5.39 -28.08 11.65
N CYS A 212 5.77 -27.90 12.92
CA CYS A 212 4.83 -27.84 14.04
C CYS A 212 3.86 -26.66 13.90
N LEU A 213 4.36 -25.47 13.55
CA LEU A 213 3.52 -24.28 13.36
C LEU A 213 2.50 -24.46 12.21
N LEU A 214 2.93 -25.03 11.08
CA LEU A 214 2.05 -25.33 9.94
C LEU A 214 0.96 -26.34 10.34
N ALA A 215 1.32 -27.38 11.10
CA ALA A 215 0.37 -28.36 11.63
C ALA A 215 -0.63 -27.73 12.63
N LEU A 216 -0.15 -26.82 13.49
CA LEU A 216 -1.00 -26.05 14.41
C LEU A 216 -2.00 -25.18 13.63
N ARG A 217 -1.53 -24.38 12.67
CA ARG A 217 -2.36 -23.49 11.84
C ARG A 217 -3.53 -24.24 11.21
N GLY A 218 -3.28 -25.41 10.61
CA GLY A 218 -4.31 -26.23 9.97
C GLY A 218 -5.38 -26.81 10.90
N ARG A 219 -5.22 -26.69 12.23
CA ARG A 219 -6.12 -27.28 13.23
C ARG A 219 -6.82 -26.24 14.12
N LEU A 220 -6.42 -24.97 14.05
CA LEU A 220 -7.03 -23.90 14.85
C LEU A 220 -8.46 -23.60 14.37
N ASN A 221 -9.35 -23.31 15.32
CA ASN A 221 -10.73 -22.97 15.05
C ASN A 221 -10.93 -21.44 15.18
N PRO A 222 -11.22 -20.72 14.07
CA PRO A 222 -11.38 -19.25 14.08
C PRO A 222 -12.61 -18.77 14.88
N LEU A 223 -13.55 -19.66 15.21
CA LEU A 223 -14.71 -19.33 16.04
C LEU A 223 -14.36 -19.21 17.54
N ARG A 224 -13.22 -19.73 17.97
CA ARG A 224 -12.75 -19.64 19.36
C ARG A 224 -11.78 -18.48 19.50
N LYS A 225 -12.14 -17.43 20.26
CA LYS A 225 -11.35 -16.20 20.42
C LYS A 225 -9.84 -16.43 20.60
N GLN A 226 -9.44 -17.25 21.58
CA GLN A 226 -8.02 -17.51 21.85
C GLN A 226 -7.29 -18.22 20.71
N GLN A 227 -8.00 -19.08 19.96
CA GLN A 227 -7.40 -19.75 18.80
C GLN A 227 -7.38 -18.85 17.57
N ARG A 228 -8.29 -17.87 17.47
CA ARG A 228 -8.24 -16.83 16.44
C ARG A 228 -7.00 -15.95 16.61
N GLU A 229 -6.77 -15.43 17.82
CA GLU A 229 -5.58 -14.61 18.11
C GLU A 229 -4.27 -15.35 17.76
N LEU A 230 -4.20 -16.66 18.06
CA LEU A 230 -3.07 -17.48 17.66
C LEU A 230 -3.03 -17.72 16.13
N LEU A 231 -4.17 -17.96 15.50
CA LEU A 231 -4.26 -18.16 14.05
C LEU A 231 -3.76 -16.93 13.29
N ASP A 232 -4.15 -15.73 13.73
CA ASP A 232 -3.73 -14.46 13.14
C ASP A 232 -2.20 -14.31 13.24
N SER A 233 -1.64 -14.56 14.42
CA SER A 233 -0.18 -14.56 14.64
C SER A 233 0.57 -15.61 13.81
N LEU A 234 -0.01 -16.81 13.65
CA LEU A 234 0.58 -17.86 12.80
C LEU A 234 0.44 -17.53 11.31
N ASN A 235 -0.63 -16.86 10.89
CA ASN A 235 -0.80 -16.42 9.50
C ASN A 235 0.28 -15.42 9.11
N GLU A 236 0.61 -14.48 9.99
CA GLU A 236 1.73 -13.54 9.81
C GLU A 236 3.08 -14.27 9.79
N THR A 237 3.34 -15.12 10.77
CA THR A 237 4.64 -15.81 10.92
C THR A 237 4.91 -16.79 9.78
N LEU A 238 3.87 -17.46 9.29
CA LEU A 238 3.93 -18.47 8.22
C LEU A 238 3.46 -17.92 6.87
N ALA A 239 3.42 -16.60 6.71
CA ALA A 239 3.11 -15.98 5.44
C ALA A 239 4.21 -16.30 4.44
N ASP A 240 3.83 -16.65 3.22
CA ASP A 240 4.77 -16.69 2.12
C ASP A 240 5.30 -15.27 1.85
N LYS A 241 6.55 -15.14 1.44
CA LYS A 241 7.06 -13.85 0.97
C LYS A 241 7.00 -13.83 -0.55
N LEU A 242 6.30 -12.86 -1.10
CA LEU A 242 6.30 -12.58 -2.53
C LEU A 242 7.25 -11.43 -2.81
N PHE A 243 8.27 -11.67 -3.62
CA PHE A 243 9.09 -10.62 -4.19
C PHE A 243 8.44 -10.16 -5.49
N VAL A 244 8.10 -8.88 -5.57
CA VAL A 244 7.28 -8.33 -6.64
C VAL A 244 8.08 -7.25 -7.37
N ASN A 245 8.05 -7.31 -8.71
CA ASN A 245 8.84 -6.44 -9.59
C ASN A 245 8.29 -5.01 -9.66
N PHE A 246 8.43 -4.26 -8.58
CA PHE A 246 8.07 -2.84 -8.52
C PHE A 246 8.84 -2.15 -7.39
N SER A 247 8.56 -0.87 -7.16
CA SER A 247 9.05 -0.15 -5.99
C SER A 247 7.88 0.51 -5.26
N VAL A 248 7.80 0.27 -3.95
CA VAL A 248 6.79 0.90 -3.08
C VAL A 248 6.97 2.42 -3.08
N PHE A 249 8.22 2.89 -3.02
CA PHE A 249 8.56 4.32 -2.96
C PHE A 249 8.22 5.06 -4.26
N GLN A 250 8.36 4.39 -5.41
CA GLN A 250 8.02 4.98 -6.70
C GLN A 250 6.51 4.93 -6.97
N SER A 251 5.87 3.78 -6.77
CA SER A 251 4.53 3.54 -7.33
C SER A 251 3.40 3.62 -6.31
N VAL A 252 3.69 3.44 -5.02
CA VAL A 252 2.70 3.52 -3.93
C VAL A 252 3.27 4.24 -2.68
N PRO A 253 3.83 5.45 -2.81
CA PRO A 253 4.54 6.14 -1.73
C PRO A 253 3.70 6.36 -0.47
N ASP A 254 2.39 6.55 -0.60
CA ASP A 254 1.48 6.72 0.53
C ASP A 254 1.41 5.46 1.45
N VAL A 255 1.76 4.26 0.95
CA VAL A 255 1.90 3.05 1.81
C VAL A 255 2.99 3.30 2.85
N TRP A 256 4.14 3.78 2.41
CA TRP A 256 5.28 4.11 3.28
C TRP A 256 5.04 5.37 4.11
N GLY A 257 4.53 6.44 3.48
CA GLY A 257 4.46 7.76 4.10
C GLY A 257 3.34 7.92 5.15
N ILE A 258 2.20 7.25 4.96
CA ILE A 258 1.01 7.44 5.81
C ILE A 258 0.27 6.14 6.14
N ASN A 259 0.84 4.97 5.87
CA ASN A 259 0.18 3.67 6.03
C ASN A 259 -1.13 3.56 5.23
N GLN A 260 -1.15 4.13 4.02
CA GLN A 260 -2.31 4.02 3.13
C GLN A 260 -2.50 2.55 2.72
N VAL A 261 -3.76 2.11 2.72
CA VAL A 261 -4.14 0.78 2.24
C VAL A 261 -4.58 0.88 0.79
N PHE A 262 -4.14 -0.08 -0.02
CA PHE A 262 -4.61 -0.29 -1.38
C PHE A 262 -5.12 -1.74 -1.51
N PRO A 263 -6.24 -1.98 -2.21
CA PRO A 263 -6.62 -3.35 -2.55
C PRO A 263 -5.56 -3.98 -3.45
N VAL A 264 -5.05 -5.13 -3.04
CA VAL A 264 -4.10 -5.93 -3.84
C VAL A 264 -4.73 -7.28 -4.09
N LEU A 265 -4.77 -7.73 -5.35
CA LEU A 265 -5.37 -9.01 -5.73
C LEU A 265 -4.54 -9.71 -6.81
N PRO A 266 -4.49 -11.05 -6.83
CA PRO A 266 -4.01 -11.77 -8.00
C PRO A 266 -4.96 -11.56 -9.18
N LEU A 267 -4.40 -11.46 -10.39
CA LEU A 267 -5.20 -11.19 -11.60
C LEU A 267 -5.91 -12.44 -12.15
N SER A 268 -5.75 -13.60 -11.50
CA SER A 268 -6.37 -14.86 -11.90
C SER A 268 -6.56 -15.79 -10.70
N GLY A 269 -7.46 -16.77 -10.84
CA GLY A 269 -7.72 -17.76 -9.79
C GLY A 269 -8.56 -17.23 -8.62
N LEU A 270 -9.22 -16.08 -8.79
CA LEU A 270 -10.12 -15.47 -7.79
C LEU A 270 -11.39 -16.30 -7.54
N ASP A 271 -11.69 -17.27 -8.41
CA ASP A 271 -12.75 -18.26 -8.26
C ASP A 271 -12.36 -19.44 -7.34
N LYS A 272 -11.08 -19.56 -6.99
CA LYS A 272 -10.55 -20.62 -6.12
C LYS A 272 -10.52 -20.15 -4.66
N PRO A 273 -10.64 -21.08 -3.69
CA PRO A 273 -10.51 -20.72 -2.29
C PRO A 273 -9.10 -20.20 -1.98
N ALA A 274 -9.01 -19.17 -1.14
CA ALA A 274 -7.74 -18.68 -0.60
C ALA A 274 -7.23 -19.65 0.48
N THR A 275 -6.26 -20.48 0.13
CA THR A 275 -5.64 -21.48 1.02
C THR A 275 -4.32 -21.02 1.59
N ARG A 276 -3.74 -19.94 1.04
CA ARG A 276 -2.44 -19.40 1.39
C ARG A 276 -2.55 -17.96 1.89
N ARG A 277 -1.54 -17.54 2.63
CA ARG A 277 -1.37 -16.18 3.13
C ARG A 277 0.03 -15.72 2.75
N ALA A 278 0.17 -14.51 2.28
CA ALA A 278 1.46 -13.95 1.89
C ALA A 278 1.63 -12.50 2.31
N VAL A 279 2.88 -12.05 2.35
CA VAL A 279 3.26 -10.65 2.42
C VAL A 279 3.97 -10.26 1.12
N ILE A 280 3.86 -8.99 0.74
CA ILE A 280 4.48 -8.46 -0.46
C ILE A 280 5.70 -7.64 -0.07
N GLN A 281 6.82 -7.97 -0.70
CA GLN A 281 8.07 -7.22 -0.66
C GLN A 281 8.38 -6.76 -2.08
N ASP A 282 8.80 -5.51 -2.21
CA ASP A 282 9.29 -5.00 -3.46
C ASP A 282 10.74 -5.47 -3.70
N ILE A 283 11.35 -5.05 -4.81
CA ILE A 283 12.72 -5.44 -5.18
C ILE A 283 13.78 -4.45 -4.71
N THR A 284 13.42 -3.49 -3.84
CA THR A 284 14.38 -2.57 -3.25
C THR A 284 15.22 -3.28 -2.18
N CYS A 285 16.34 -2.68 -1.82
CA CYS A 285 17.19 -3.20 -0.73
C CYS A 285 16.76 -2.68 0.65
N ASP A 286 15.69 -1.88 0.70
CA ASP A 286 15.19 -1.29 1.93
C ASP A 286 14.13 -2.19 2.55
N SER A 287 14.20 -2.42 3.87
CA SER A 287 13.24 -3.23 4.60
C SER A 287 11.83 -2.62 4.64
N ASP A 288 11.72 -1.31 4.39
CA ASP A 288 10.44 -0.58 4.30
C ASP A 288 9.77 -0.77 2.93
N GLY A 289 10.46 -1.38 1.94
CA GLY A 289 9.93 -1.76 0.63
C GLY A 289 8.95 -2.93 0.70
N ARG A 290 7.86 -2.80 1.47
CA ARG A 290 6.87 -3.85 1.69
C ARG A 290 5.46 -3.30 1.91
N ILE A 291 4.47 -4.16 1.75
CA ILE A 291 3.06 -3.86 2.09
C ILE A 291 2.69 -4.65 3.34
N ASP A 292 2.31 -3.93 4.39
CA ASP A 292 2.01 -4.51 5.72
C ASP A 292 0.50 -4.68 5.99
N GLN A 293 -0.35 -4.14 5.11
CA GLN A 293 -1.80 -4.10 5.30
C GLN A 293 -2.52 -4.45 4.01
N PHE A 294 -3.40 -5.45 4.08
CA PHE A 294 -4.15 -5.97 2.94
C PHE A 294 -5.64 -5.95 3.23
N VAL A 295 -6.42 -5.63 2.21
CA VAL A 295 -7.89 -5.68 2.29
C VAL A 295 -8.35 -7.14 2.28
N ASP A 296 -9.10 -7.54 3.30
CA ASP A 296 -9.77 -8.84 3.42
C ASP A 296 -11.25 -8.61 3.74
N GLY A 297 -12.15 -9.54 3.42
CA GLY A 297 -13.60 -9.30 3.32
C GLY A 297 -14.29 -8.67 4.54
N GLU A 298 -13.70 -8.73 5.74
CA GLU A 298 -14.22 -8.08 6.96
C GLU A 298 -13.36 -6.92 7.48
N GLY A 299 -12.27 -6.55 6.82
CA GLY A 299 -11.37 -5.51 7.30
C GLY A 299 -10.00 -5.44 6.62
N VAL A 300 -9.00 -5.06 7.42
CA VAL A 300 -7.60 -5.01 7.01
C VAL A 300 -6.83 -6.05 7.82
N GLU A 301 -6.06 -6.87 7.12
CA GLU A 301 -5.26 -7.95 7.66
C GLU A 301 -3.78 -7.73 7.37
N ALA A 302 -2.89 -8.32 8.19
CA ALA A 302 -1.44 -8.21 7.99
C ALA A 302 -0.90 -9.10 6.86
N THR A 303 -1.75 -9.92 6.25
CA THR A 303 -1.38 -10.86 5.18
C THR A 303 -2.43 -10.92 4.09
N LEU A 304 -1.99 -11.11 2.85
CA LEU A 304 -2.83 -11.23 1.67
C LEU A 304 -3.35 -12.67 1.51
N PRO A 305 -4.67 -12.90 1.46
CA PRO A 305 -5.23 -14.20 1.08
C PRO A 305 -4.95 -14.50 -0.40
N LEU A 306 -4.40 -15.69 -0.67
CA LEU A 306 -4.04 -16.13 -2.01
C LEU A 306 -4.52 -17.56 -2.31
N PRO A 307 -4.89 -17.85 -3.57
CA PRO A 307 -5.13 -19.21 -4.01
C PRO A 307 -3.82 -20.01 -4.02
N GLU A 308 -3.92 -21.34 -3.98
CA GLU A 308 -2.78 -22.25 -3.99
C GLU A 308 -1.82 -22.04 -5.18
N GLN A 309 -2.40 -21.74 -6.34
CA GLN A 309 -1.68 -21.52 -7.59
C GLN A 309 -1.89 -20.09 -8.07
N LEU A 310 -0.79 -19.36 -8.22
CA LEU A 310 -0.75 -18.02 -8.79
C LEU A 310 -0.30 -18.09 -10.25
N ASN A 311 -0.79 -17.15 -11.06
CA ASN A 311 -0.31 -16.94 -12.43
C ASN A 311 0.90 -15.98 -12.49
N GLY A 312 1.48 -15.64 -11.34
CA GLY A 312 2.62 -14.74 -11.22
C GLY A 312 2.29 -13.25 -11.35
N HIS A 313 1.02 -12.82 -11.42
CA HIS A 313 0.66 -11.41 -11.61
C HIS A 313 -0.31 -10.91 -10.54
N LEU A 314 -0.06 -9.69 -10.06
CA LEU A 314 -0.88 -8.99 -9.09
C LEU A 314 -1.33 -7.64 -9.67
N GLY A 315 -2.49 -7.17 -9.22
CA GLY A 315 -2.97 -5.82 -9.44
C GLY A 315 -3.03 -5.08 -8.10
N ILE A 316 -2.49 -3.87 -8.06
CA ILE A 316 -2.65 -2.93 -6.95
C ILE A 316 -3.63 -1.85 -7.44
N PHE A 317 -4.81 -1.83 -6.85
CA PHE A 317 -5.93 -1.03 -7.30
C PHE A 317 -6.01 0.28 -6.52
N MET A 318 -6.78 1.22 -7.07
CA MET A 318 -7.09 2.51 -6.44
C MET A 318 -5.87 3.43 -6.27
N VAL A 319 -4.85 3.27 -7.11
CA VAL A 319 -3.58 4.03 -7.06
C VAL A 319 -3.62 5.35 -7.83
N GLY A 320 -4.77 5.76 -8.39
CA GLY A 320 -4.84 6.91 -9.30
C GLY A 320 -4.88 8.29 -8.63
N ALA A 321 -4.82 8.38 -7.30
CA ALA A 321 -4.79 9.66 -6.59
C ALA A 321 -3.47 9.80 -5.84
N TYR A 322 -2.76 10.92 -6.06
CA TYR A 322 -1.47 11.27 -5.44
C TYR A 322 -0.26 10.41 -5.84
N GLN A 323 -0.42 9.11 -6.07
CA GLN A 323 0.70 8.17 -6.15
C GLN A 323 1.73 8.53 -7.23
N GLU A 324 1.27 8.73 -8.47
CA GLU A 324 2.15 8.98 -9.63
C GLU A 324 3.07 10.20 -9.43
N ILE A 325 2.58 11.27 -8.82
CA ILE A 325 3.34 12.53 -8.68
C ILE A 325 4.20 12.57 -7.41
N LEU A 326 3.92 11.68 -6.44
CA LEU A 326 4.65 11.61 -5.17
C LEU A 326 5.76 10.57 -5.18
N GLY A 327 5.83 9.73 -6.23
CA GLY A 327 6.87 8.72 -6.39
C GLY A 327 8.28 9.28 -6.31
N ASP A 328 9.19 8.52 -5.73
CA ASP A 328 10.62 8.82 -5.72
C ASP A 328 11.46 7.69 -6.32
N MET A 329 12.69 8.04 -6.71
CA MET A 329 13.65 7.12 -7.33
C MET A 329 14.51 6.38 -6.30
N HIS A 330 13.91 5.80 -5.27
CA HIS A 330 14.64 4.94 -4.33
C HIS A 330 15.36 3.81 -5.09
N ASN A 331 16.64 3.58 -4.77
CA ASN A 331 17.51 2.65 -5.51
C ASN A 331 17.65 2.90 -7.02
N LEU A 332 17.32 4.11 -7.49
CA LEU A 332 17.33 4.46 -8.92
C LEU A 332 16.31 3.66 -9.76
N PHE A 333 15.27 3.09 -9.15
CA PHE A 333 14.08 2.66 -9.88
C PHE A 333 13.32 3.91 -10.31
N GLY A 334 13.16 4.11 -11.62
CA GLY A 334 12.49 5.29 -12.16
C GLY A 334 11.01 5.05 -12.44
N ASP A 335 10.40 5.97 -13.19
CA ASP A 335 8.97 5.90 -13.51
C ASP A 335 8.61 4.59 -14.23
N THR A 336 7.40 4.08 -13.97
CA THR A 336 6.91 2.86 -14.61
C THR A 336 6.35 3.13 -16.01
N ASP A 337 6.35 2.13 -16.88
CA ASP A 337 5.52 2.14 -18.09
C ASP A 337 4.05 2.44 -17.72
N SER A 338 3.38 3.26 -18.52
CA SER A 338 1.94 3.55 -18.37
C SER A 338 1.23 3.55 -19.73
N VAL A 339 -0.06 3.21 -19.72
CA VAL A 339 -0.89 3.14 -20.93
C VAL A 339 -2.35 3.40 -20.57
N ASP A 340 -3.04 4.15 -21.43
CA ASP A 340 -4.48 4.35 -21.31
C ASP A 340 -5.21 3.15 -21.94
N VAL A 341 -6.19 2.62 -21.21
CA VAL A 341 -6.98 1.46 -21.65
C VAL A 341 -8.45 1.87 -21.78
N ASP A 342 -8.93 1.93 -23.02
CA ASP A 342 -10.32 2.22 -23.35
C ASP A 342 -11.06 0.98 -23.86
N VAL A 343 -12.39 0.98 -23.70
CA VAL A 343 -13.28 -0.03 -24.29
C VAL A 343 -14.21 0.68 -25.28
N ASP A 344 -14.11 0.32 -26.55
CA ASP A 344 -14.92 0.92 -27.62
C ASP A 344 -16.40 0.48 -27.56
N ASP A 345 -17.24 1.10 -28.39
CA ASP A 345 -18.68 0.80 -28.49
C ASP A 345 -18.97 -0.69 -28.86
N ASN A 346 -17.99 -1.41 -29.41
CA ASN A 346 -18.11 -2.83 -29.78
C ASN A 346 -17.57 -3.76 -28.68
N GLY A 347 -17.00 -3.23 -27.59
CA GLY A 347 -16.37 -4.00 -26.52
C GLY A 347 -14.92 -4.39 -26.78
N ASN A 348 -14.26 -3.81 -27.79
CA ASN A 348 -12.84 -4.05 -28.04
C ASN A 348 -11.97 -3.20 -27.11
N ILE A 349 -10.87 -3.77 -26.66
CA ILE A 349 -9.84 -3.06 -25.88
C ILE A 349 -8.99 -2.23 -26.84
N VAL A 350 -8.90 -0.93 -26.58
CA VAL A 350 -8.04 0.02 -27.28
C VAL A 350 -6.98 0.51 -26.30
N LEU A 351 -5.72 0.41 -26.70
CA LEU A 351 -4.58 0.94 -25.95
C LEU A 351 -4.12 2.24 -26.61
N ASP A 352 -4.06 3.33 -25.85
CA ASP A 352 -3.61 4.64 -26.32
C ASP A 352 -2.62 5.27 -25.33
N HIS A 353 -1.95 6.34 -25.76
CA HIS A 353 -1.00 7.12 -24.94
C HIS A 353 0.02 6.30 -24.14
N ALA A 354 0.59 5.25 -24.73
CA ALA A 354 1.66 4.49 -24.08
C ALA A 354 2.87 5.39 -23.80
N ILE A 355 3.26 5.48 -22.54
CA ILE A 355 4.45 6.18 -22.06
C ILE A 355 5.42 5.13 -21.55
N HIS A 356 6.64 5.16 -22.09
CA HIS A 356 7.71 4.32 -21.59
C HIS A 356 8.28 4.88 -20.30
N GLY A 357 8.45 4.01 -19.32
CA GLY A 357 9.12 4.31 -18.08
C GLY A 357 10.61 4.54 -18.25
N ASP A 358 11.27 4.75 -17.14
CA ASP A 358 12.68 5.14 -17.11
C ASP A 358 13.63 4.01 -17.45
N THR A 359 14.73 4.37 -18.10
CA THR A 359 15.85 3.46 -18.36
C THR A 359 16.96 3.70 -17.34
N VAL A 360 17.86 2.73 -17.16
CA VAL A 360 19.06 2.95 -16.32
C VAL A 360 19.83 4.21 -16.77
N SER A 361 19.89 4.46 -18.07
CA SER A 361 20.51 5.67 -18.63
C SER A 361 19.79 6.97 -18.24
N SER A 362 18.44 7.02 -18.23
CA SER A 362 17.70 8.24 -17.86
C SER A 362 17.90 8.57 -16.38
N VAL A 363 17.82 7.56 -15.50
CA VAL A 363 18.02 7.77 -14.06
C VAL A 363 19.47 8.13 -13.72
N LEU A 364 20.47 7.55 -14.40
CA LEU A 364 21.87 7.97 -14.22
C LEU A 364 22.09 9.43 -14.61
N ARG A 365 21.42 9.91 -15.66
CA ARG A 365 21.47 11.34 -16.04
C ARG A 365 20.82 12.23 -14.99
N TYR A 366 19.75 11.78 -14.34
CA TYR A 366 19.13 12.49 -13.24
C TYR A 366 20.11 12.75 -12.08
N VAL A 367 20.96 11.77 -11.76
CA VAL A 367 22.03 11.91 -10.76
C VAL A 367 23.35 12.47 -11.32
N ASN A 368 23.28 13.20 -12.44
CA ASN A 368 24.36 13.95 -13.10
C ASN A 368 25.50 13.09 -13.70
N TYR A 369 25.23 11.84 -14.08
CA TYR A 369 26.16 11.04 -14.87
C TYR A 369 25.93 11.21 -16.38
N ASP A 370 27.05 11.25 -17.10
CA ASP A 370 27.07 11.25 -18.56
C ASP A 370 27.33 9.82 -19.03
N THR A 371 26.26 9.14 -19.46
CA THR A 371 26.27 7.72 -19.85
C THR A 371 27.20 7.45 -21.01
N ASP A 372 27.36 8.42 -21.92
CA ASP A 372 28.23 8.28 -23.10
C ASP A 372 29.71 8.29 -22.66
N LYS A 373 30.05 9.13 -21.68
CA LYS A 373 31.39 9.11 -21.06
C LYS A 373 31.65 7.85 -20.24
N LEU A 374 30.65 7.34 -19.52
CA LEU A 374 30.77 6.07 -18.78
C LEU A 374 31.08 4.93 -19.75
N LEU A 375 30.34 4.84 -20.85
CA LEU A 375 30.57 3.81 -21.87
C LEU A 375 31.95 3.97 -22.52
N ALA A 376 32.35 5.18 -22.90
CA ALA A 376 33.67 5.44 -23.48
C ALA A 376 34.83 5.06 -22.53
N SER A 377 34.67 5.32 -21.23
CA SER A 377 35.62 4.93 -20.19
C SER A 377 35.71 3.40 -20.07
N LEU A 378 34.56 2.71 -20.09
CA LEU A 378 34.50 1.26 -20.07
C LEU A 378 35.20 0.65 -21.29
N GLU A 379 34.94 1.17 -22.49
CA GLU A 379 35.60 0.73 -23.72
C GLU A 379 37.13 0.86 -23.63
N GLN A 380 37.62 1.95 -23.03
CA GLN A 380 39.05 2.15 -22.79
C GLN A 380 39.61 1.12 -21.80
N HIS A 381 38.91 0.83 -20.71
CA HIS A 381 39.33 -0.20 -19.75
C HIS A 381 39.33 -1.60 -20.35
N CYS A 382 38.34 -1.97 -21.17
CA CYS A 382 38.32 -3.26 -21.86
C CYS A 382 39.54 -3.44 -22.78
N ARG A 383 39.95 -2.39 -23.51
CA ARG A 383 41.18 -2.42 -24.33
C ARG A 383 42.44 -2.65 -23.50
N GLN A 384 42.45 -2.20 -22.24
CA GLN A 384 43.58 -2.39 -21.33
C GLN A 384 43.56 -3.75 -20.62
N ALA A 385 42.40 -4.40 -20.54
CA ALA A 385 42.19 -5.63 -19.77
C ALA A 385 42.71 -6.91 -20.46
N HIS A 386 43.38 -6.82 -21.61
CA HIS A 386 43.86 -7.97 -22.39
C HIS A 386 42.78 -9.01 -22.75
N LEU A 387 41.52 -8.58 -22.84
CA LEU A 387 40.41 -9.38 -23.36
C LEU A 387 40.60 -9.61 -24.87
N ASN A 388 40.06 -10.71 -25.40
CA ASN A 388 40.01 -10.88 -26.85
C ASN A 388 38.89 -10.02 -27.46
N ASP A 389 38.96 -9.77 -28.77
CA ASP A 389 38.03 -8.85 -29.45
C ASP A 389 36.55 -9.25 -29.28
N ALA A 390 36.25 -10.56 -29.30
CA ALA A 390 34.89 -11.06 -29.15
C ALA A 390 34.35 -10.89 -27.71
N GLU A 391 35.19 -11.12 -26.70
CA GLU A 391 34.86 -10.87 -25.29
C GLU A 391 34.62 -9.38 -25.03
N GLN A 392 35.46 -8.52 -25.62
CA GLN A 392 35.32 -7.09 -25.50
C GLN A 392 34.01 -6.60 -26.13
N GLU A 393 33.69 -7.02 -27.36
CA GLU A 393 32.44 -6.66 -28.02
C GLU A 393 31.22 -7.16 -27.25
N GLY A 394 31.24 -8.40 -26.79
CA GLY A 394 30.14 -8.99 -26.00
C GLY A 394 29.90 -8.25 -24.69
N PHE A 395 30.96 -7.89 -23.96
CA PHE A 395 30.84 -7.18 -22.68
C PHE A 395 30.34 -5.74 -22.86
N ILE A 396 30.83 -5.02 -23.88
CA ILE A 396 30.34 -3.66 -24.18
C ILE A 396 28.88 -3.71 -24.61
N ALA A 397 28.48 -4.70 -25.42
CA ALA A 397 27.09 -4.88 -25.83
C ALA A 397 26.18 -5.12 -24.63
N LEU A 398 26.58 -6.00 -23.69
CA LEU A 398 25.85 -6.28 -22.46
C LEU A 398 25.64 -5.01 -21.61
N VAL A 399 26.67 -4.20 -21.42
CA VAL A 399 26.53 -2.96 -20.63
C VAL A 399 25.69 -1.92 -21.37
N ARG A 400 25.79 -1.83 -22.70
CA ARG A 400 24.96 -0.93 -23.50
C ARG A 400 23.49 -1.33 -23.42
N GLU A 401 23.20 -2.61 -23.49
CA GLU A 401 21.86 -3.17 -23.31
C GLU A 401 21.34 -2.86 -21.90
N GLY A 402 22.12 -3.12 -20.85
CA GLY A 402 21.74 -2.78 -19.47
C GLY A 402 21.50 -1.29 -19.24
N LEU A 403 22.27 -0.40 -19.89
CA LEU A 403 22.04 1.06 -19.81
C LEU A 403 20.77 1.50 -20.53
N ALA A 404 20.41 0.84 -21.63
CA ALA A 404 19.19 1.11 -22.40
C ALA A 404 17.97 0.38 -21.84
N GLY A 405 18.18 -0.61 -20.99
CA GLY A 405 17.15 -1.40 -20.34
C GLY A 405 16.31 -0.59 -19.35
N TYR A 406 15.10 -1.08 -19.14
CA TYR A 406 14.17 -0.59 -18.13
C TYR A 406 14.79 -0.74 -16.73
N THR A 407 14.45 0.15 -15.78
CA THR A 407 15.07 0.10 -14.44
C THR A 407 14.67 -1.13 -13.62
N TYR A 408 13.57 -1.78 -13.97
CA TYR A 408 13.03 -2.95 -13.27
C TYR A 408 13.61 -4.27 -13.80
N LEU A 409 13.36 -5.37 -13.08
CA LEU A 409 13.96 -6.67 -13.39
C LEU A 409 13.24 -7.37 -14.56
N GLU A 410 13.95 -8.28 -15.23
CA GLU A 410 13.42 -9.21 -16.24
C GLU A 410 13.01 -10.55 -15.65
#